data_AF-A0A0R3JYN3-F1
#
_entry.id   AF-A0A0R3JYN3-F1
#
_cell.length_a   1.000
_cell.length_b   1.000
_cell.length_c   1.000
_cell.angle_alpha   90.00
_cell.angle_beta   90.00
_cell.angle_gamma   90.00
#
_symmetry.space_group_name_H-M   'P 1'
#
loop_
_entity.id
_entity.type
_entity.pdbx_description
1 polymer ?
#
loop_
_entity_poly.entity_id
_entity_poly.type
_entity_poly.pdbx_seq_one_letter_code
_entity_poly.pdbx_strand_id
1 'polypeptide(L)' 'MEKYKTFLKKGSEVWFKTDDEEFFNDSVEYFKEAGFEIEYITYDLHGSGFEGNIMTEYETKFSSMGFKIMFLIARY' A
#
# COMPACT_ATOMS: atom_id res chain seq x y z
N MET A 1 -16.44 0.85 7.08
CA MET A 1 -15.28 -0.07 7.16
C MET A 1 -15.56 -1.34 7.98
N GLU A 2 -16.81 -1.78 8.21
CA GLU A 2 -17.06 -3.02 8.98
C GLU A 2 -16.91 -4.32 8.17
N LYS A 3 -16.88 -4.25 6.83
CA LYS A 3 -16.92 -5.46 5.96
C LYS A 3 -15.58 -6.15 5.73
N TYR A 4 -14.44 -5.49 5.94
CA TYR A 4 -13.12 -6.10 5.70
C TYR A 4 -12.56 -6.85 6.92
N LYS A 5 -13.03 -6.52 8.13
CA LYS A 5 -12.59 -7.17 9.38
C LYS A 5 -13.10 -8.61 9.53
N THR A 6 -14.15 -9.02 8.82
CA THR A 6 -14.74 -10.36 8.95
C THR A 6 -13.98 -11.47 8.23
N PHE A 7 -13.04 -11.15 7.33
CA PHE A 7 -12.28 -12.15 6.56
C PHE A 7 -10.77 -12.11 6.77
N LEU A 8 -10.23 -11.06 7.39
CA LEU A 8 -8.81 -10.95 7.67
C LEU A 8 -8.44 -11.89 8.83
N LYS A 9 -7.76 -12.97 8.48
CA LYS A 9 -7.16 -13.88 9.46
C LYS A 9 -5.95 -13.17 10.07
N LYS A 10 -5.66 -13.43 11.34
CA LYS A 10 -4.36 -13.07 11.91
C LYS A 10 -3.24 -13.63 11.03
N GLY A 11 -2.29 -12.78 10.65
CA GLY A 11 -1.21 -13.07 9.73
C GLY A 11 -1.50 -12.71 8.26
N SER A 12 -2.63 -12.06 7.95
CA SER A 12 -2.90 -11.56 6.60
C SER A 12 -2.19 -10.23 6.35
N GLU A 13 -1.60 -10.10 5.16
CA GLU A 13 -0.96 -8.87 4.68
C GLU A 13 -1.93 -8.10 3.78
N VAL A 14 -1.96 -6.78 3.94
CA VAL A 14 -2.72 -5.83 3.15
C VAL A 14 -1.73 -4.95 2.41
N TRP A 15 -1.78 -5.01 1.08
CA TRP A 15 -0.93 -4.25 0.20
C TRP A 15 -1.74 -3.07 -0.33
N PHE A 16 -1.35 -1.86 0.04
CA PHE A 16 -2.11 -0.66 -0.26
C PHE A 16 -1.25 0.31 -1.07
N LYS A 17 -1.73 0.69 -2.26
CA LYS A 17 -1.10 1.69 -3.14
C LYS A 17 -2.08 2.82 -3.47
N THR A 18 -1.58 4.05 -3.45
CA THR A 18 -2.33 5.25 -3.83
C THR A 18 -1.37 6.33 -4.33
N ASP A 19 -1.87 7.22 -5.18
CA ASP A 19 -1.18 8.41 -5.69
C ASP A 19 -1.55 9.70 -4.94
N ASP A 20 -2.44 9.60 -3.94
CA ASP A 20 -2.87 10.74 -3.11
C ASP A 20 -2.14 10.72 -1.75
N GLU A 21 -1.32 11.74 -1.50
CA GLU A 21 -0.48 11.84 -0.30
C GLU A 21 -1.30 12.05 0.98
N GLU A 22 -2.37 12.85 0.92
CA GLU A 22 -3.20 13.16 2.08
C GLU A 22 -3.95 11.90 2.50
N PHE A 23 -4.58 11.23 1.53
CA PHE A 23 -5.26 9.97 1.75
C PHE A 23 -4.33 8.85 2.22
N PHE A 24 -3.08 8.82 1.74
CA PHE A 24 -2.09 7.84 2.18
C PHE A 24 -1.74 8.02 3.66
N ASN A 25 -1.50 9.25 4.11
CA ASN A 25 -1.15 9.52 5.50
C ASN A 25 -2.30 9.18 6.46
N ASP A 26 -3.54 9.53 6.10
CA ASP A 26 -4.74 9.11 6.84
C ASP A 26 -4.86 7.57 6.90
N SER A 27 -4.58 6.90 5.78
CA SER A 27 -4.64 5.43 5.71
C SER A 27 -3.61 4.78 6.63
N VAL A 28 -2.38 5.31 6.72
CA VAL A 28 -1.33 4.80 7.62
C VAL A 28 -1.79 4.86 9.08
N GLU A 29 -2.40 5.97 9.50
CA GLU A 29 -2.95 6.11 10.85
C GLU A 29 -4.10 5.13 11.08
N TYR A 30 -5.02 5.02 10.10
CA TYR A 30 -6.13 4.08 10.15
C TYR A 30 -5.69 2.63 10.31
N PHE A 31 -4.63 2.20 9.60
CA PHE A 31 -4.06 0.86 9.75
C PHE A 31 -3.54 0.61 11.16
N LYS A 32 -2.82 1.59 11.74
CA LYS A 32 -2.31 1.49 13.12
C LYS A 32 -3.46 1.43 14.14
N GLU A 33 -4.47 2.29 14.00
CA GLU A 33 -5.65 2.28 14.88
C GLU A 33 -6.47 1.00 14.75
N ALA A 34 -6.52 0.42 13.55
CA ALA A 34 -7.20 -0.85 13.30
C ALA A 34 -6.42 -2.08 13.83
N GLY A 35 -5.20 -1.87 14.35
CA GLY A 35 -4.35 -2.90 14.95
C GLY A 35 -3.44 -3.61 13.95
N PHE A 36 -3.20 -3.03 12.78
CA PHE A 36 -2.25 -3.56 11.81
C PHE A 36 -0.84 -3.04 12.09
N GLU A 37 0.16 -3.88 11.85
CA GLU A 37 1.57 -3.51 11.87
C GLU A 37 2.02 -3.15 10.45
N ILE A 38 2.61 -1.96 10.26
CA ILE A 38 3.16 -1.56 8.97
C ILE A 38 4.53 -2.24 8.78
N GLU A 39 4.59 -3.27 7.94
CA GLU A 39 5.83 -4.00 7.62
C GLU A 39 6.68 -3.28 6.56
N TYR A 40 6.04 -2.52 5.66
CA TYR A 40 6.73 -1.74 4.65
C TYR A 40 5.97 -0.45 4.33
N ILE A 41 6.69 0.63 4.06
CA ILE A 41 6.13 1.90 3.60
C ILE A 41 7.12 2.60 2.68
N THR A 42 6.64 3.09 1.55
CA THR A 42 7.39 3.93 0.61
C THR A 42 6.47 5.00 0.06
N TYR A 43 7.02 6.19 -0.14
CA TYR A 43 6.32 7.30 -0.81
C TYR A 43 6.64 7.37 -2.30
N ASP A 44 7.48 6.45 -2.77
CA ASP A 44 7.91 6.37 -4.15
C ASP A 44 8.13 4.90 -4.52
N LEU A 45 7.05 4.19 -4.83
CA LEU A 45 7.06 2.77 -5.17
C LEU A 45 7.93 2.48 -6.41
N HIS A 46 7.91 3.39 -7.39
CA HIS A 46 8.66 3.21 -8.63
C HIS A 46 10.17 3.39 -8.45
N GLY A 47 10.63 4.31 -7.59
CA GLY A 47 12.05 4.48 -7.28
C GLY A 47 12.55 3.67 -6.09
N SER A 48 11.67 3.06 -5.28
CA SER A 48 12.10 2.21 -4.15
C SER A 48 12.65 0.85 -4.59
N GLY A 49 12.46 0.46 -5.86
CA GLY A 49 12.94 -0.82 -6.37
C GLY A 49 12.25 -2.03 -5.74
N PHE A 50 11.00 -1.87 -5.27
CA PHE A 50 10.25 -2.94 -4.63
C PHE A 50 9.98 -4.09 -5.61
N GLU A 51 10.74 -5.18 -5.48
CA GLU A 51 10.69 -6.37 -6.36
C GLU A 51 9.40 -7.20 -6.21
N GLY A 52 8.65 -6.99 -5.12
CA GLY A 52 7.36 -7.64 -4.89
C GLY A 52 6.21 -7.07 -5.72
N ASN A 53 6.43 -5.96 -6.45
CA ASN A 53 5.40 -5.41 -7.33
C ASN A 53 5.21 -6.34 -8.53
N ILE A 54 4.06 -7.03 -8.60
CA ILE A 54 3.69 -7.81 -9.79
C ILE A 54 3.38 -6.80 -10.90
N MET A 55 4.42 -6.49 -11.68
CA MET A 55 4.37 -5.52 -12.76
C MET A 55 3.51 -6.08 -13.90
N THR A 56 2.27 -5.61 -13.99
CA THR A 56 1.41 -5.91 -15.14
C THR A 56 1.69 -4.91 -16.26
N GLU A 57 1.37 -5.26 -17.52
CA GLU A 57 1.60 -4.39 -18.70
C GLU A 57 1.06 -2.95 -18.57
N TYR A 58 0.09 -2.73 -17.69
CA TYR A 58 -0.45 -1.41 -17.38
C TYR A 58 0.51 -0.53 -16.57
N GLU A 59 1.29 -1.12 -15.65
CA GLU A 59 2.22 -0.39 -14.75
C GLU A 59 3.50 0.07 -15.48
N THR A 60 3.92 -0.65 -16.52
CA THR A 60 5.04 -0.21 -17.38
C THR A 60 4.73 1.12 -18.08
N LYS A 61 3.47 1.38 -18.43
CA LYS A 61 3.06 2.68 -19.01
C LYS A 61 3.03 3.81 -17.99
N PHE A 62 2.67 3.51 -16.74
CA PHE A 62 2.55 4.52 -15.67
C PHE A 62 3.88 4.91 -15.04
N SER A 63 4.85 3.98 -14.94
CA SER A 63 6.20 4.28 -14.45
C SER A 63 6.90 5.36 -15.29
N SER A 64 6.63 5.42 -16.60
CA SER A 64 7.17 6.48 -17.48
C SER A 64 6.49 7.85 -17.33
N MET A 65 5.39 7.96 -16.58
CA MET A 65 4.67 9.23 -16.40
C MET A 65 5.13 10.04 -15.16
N GLY A 66 6.05 9.51 -14.35
CA GLY A 66 6.65 10.26 -13.24
C GLY A 66 5.71 10.55 -12.07
N PHE A 67 4.56 9.87 -12.00
CA PHE A 67 3.68 9.93 -10.83
C PHE A 67 4.27 9.13 -9.68
N LYS A 68 4.44 9.78 -8.53
CA LYS A 68 4.86 9.11 -7.29
C LYS A 68 3.68 8.33 -6.76
N ILE A 69 3.87 7.03 -6.59
CA ILE A 69 2.88 6.16 -5.97
C ILE A 69 3.38 5.83 -4.58
N MET A 70 2.59 6.17 -3.58
CA MET A 70 2.83 5.74 -2.21
C MET A 70 2.30 4.31 -2.04
N PHE A 71 3.07 3.50 -1.34
CA PHE A 71 2.76 2.10 -1.11
C PHE A 71 3.09 1.69 0.31
N LEU A 72 2.24 0.89 0.92
CA LEU A 72 2.50 0.26 2.21
C LEU A 72 2.04 -1.19 2.22
N ILE A 73 2.66 -1.96 3.12
CA ILE A 73 2.28 -3.31 3.49
C ILE A 73 1.93 -3.27 4.97
N ALA A 74 0.71 -3.66 5.30
CA ALA A 74 0.19 -3.72 6.66
C ALA A 74 -0.23 -5.14 7.01
N ARG A 75 0.16 -5.66 8.17
CA ARG A 75 -0.14 -7.01 8.63
C ARG A 75 -1.10 -7.02 9.80
N TYR A 76 -2.12 -7.87 9.74
CA TYR A 76 -3.12 -8.06 10.81
C TYR A 76 -2.72 -9.14 11.82
#